data_AF-A0A8H7T526-F1
#
_entry.id   AF-A0A8H7T526-F1
#
_cell.length_a   1.000
_cell.length_b   1.000
_cell.length_c   1.000
_cell.angle_alpha   90.00
_cell.angle_beta   90.00
_cell.angle_gamma   90.00
#
_symmetry.space_group_name_H-M   'P 1'
#
loop_
_entity.id
_entity.type
_entity.pdbx_description
1 polymer ?
#
loop_
_entity_poly.entity_id
_entity_poly.type
_entity_poly.pdbx_seq_one_letter_code
_entity_poly.pdbx_strand_id
1 'polypeptide(L)'
;MFSTVLVPFLTLFHLILGAPICTTIFIPVSIQARNAHFPPDFTTTSLLSIVGALGAVVFDSLVTDTYTIVGTYCEPEVLVESRRETVQLLVHGATYTRSYWTGDGFEEQYSWVAAASKAGYPTLAIDRLGNGDSSHPDPLLTVQYPVEVETIHQIILKLRAGTLPSPLAGRKFKKVIYVGHSYGSI
;
A
#
# COMPACT_ATOMS: atom_id res chain seq x y z
N MET A 1 -59.36 13.75 9.03
CA MET A 1 -58.49 13.41 7.88
C MET A 1 -57.05 13.63 8.33
N PHE A 2 -56.48 12.69 9.08
CA PHE A 2 -55.09 12.75 9.54
C PHE A 2 -54.28 11.81 8.65
N SER A 3 -53.37 12.37 7.86
CA SER A 3 -52.53 11.65 6.92
C SER A 3 -51.31 11.10 7.67
N THR A 4 -51.24 9.78 7.83
CA THR A 4 -50.07 9.07 8.37
C THR A 4 -48.97 9.07 7.30
N VAL A 5 -47.87 9.80 7.55
CA VAL A 5 -46.66 9.72 6.71
C VAL A 5 -45.83 8.55 7.19
N LEU A 6 -45.80 7.45 6.43
CA LEU A 6 -44.85 6.37 6.61
C LEU A 6 -43.46 6.86 6.17
N VAL A 7 -42.54 7.02 7.12
CA VAL A 7 -41.11 7.17 6.84
C VAL A 7 -40.56 5.76 6.59
N PRO A 8 -40.00 5.44 5.41
CA PRO A 8 -39.40 4.13 5.19
C PRO A 8 -38.08 4.07 5.97
N PHE A 9 -38.07 3.30 7.05
CA PHE A 9 -36.84 2.87 7.70
C PHE A 9 -36.10 1.94 6.72
N LEU A 10 -35.16 2.50 5.96
CA LEU A 10 -34.11 1.73 5.29
C LEU A 10 -33.18 1.17 6.38
N THR A 11 -33.53 -0.01 6.91
CA THR A 11 -32.64 -0.77 7.79
C THR A 11 -31.46 -1.25 6.95
N LEU A 12 -30.33 -0.54 7.04
CA LEU A 12 -29.06 -1.03 6.54
C LEU A 12 -28.65 -2.23 7.42
N PHE A 13 -28.89 -3.44 6.92
CA PHE A 13 -28.46 -4.67 7.58
C PHE A 13 -26.93 -4.74 7.47
N HIS A 14 -26.22 -4.24 8.48
CA HIS A 14 -24.80 -4.47 8.61
C HIS A 14 -24.61 -5.89 9.14
N LEU A 15 -24.22 -6.83 8.29
CA LEU A 15 -23.61 -8.06 8.79
C LEU A 15 -22.30 -7.66 9.46
N ILE A 16 -22.20 -7.89 10.77
CA ILE A 16 -20.94 -7.84 11.50
C ILE A 16 -20.33 -9.24 11.35
N LEU A 17 -19.37 -9.37 10.44
CA LEU A 17 -18.43 -10.47 10.52
C LEU A 17 -17.45 -10.17 11.69
N GLY A 18 -16.76 -11.16 12.23
CA GLY A 18 -15.74 -10.95 13.27
C GLY A 18 -14.57 -10.07 12.78
N ALA A 19 -13.41 -10.16 13.44
CA ALA A 19 -12.19 -9.47 13.01
C ALA A 19 -11.95 -9.58 11.47
N PRO A 20 -11.34 -8.56 10.82
CA PRO A 20 -11.20 -8.54 9.37
C PRO A 20 -10.53 -9.80 8.84
N ILE A 21 -11.10 -10.37 7.78
CA ILE A 21 -10.55 -11.56 7.13
C ILE A 21 -9.41 -11.11 6.23
N CYS A 22 -8.19 -11.45 6.63
CA CYS A 22 -6.96 -11.04 5.97
C CYS A 22 -6.26 -12.22 5.29
N THR A 23 -5.64 -11.94 4.15
CA THR A 23 -4.91 -12.91 3.33
C THR A 23 -3.62 -12.30 2.81
N THR A 24 -2.54 -13.08 2.81
CA THR A 24 -1.28 -12.66 2.21
C THR A 24 -1.36 -12.77 0.70
N ILE A 25 -0.82 -11.78 -0.02
CA ILE A 25 -0.73 -11.74 -1.47
C ILE A 25 0.70 -11.42 -1.89
N PHE A 26 1.16 -12.07 -2.96
CA PHE A 26 2.49 -11.88 -3.55
C PHE A 26 2.31 -11.23 -4.92
N ILE A 27 2.71 -9.97 -5.07
CA ILE A 27 2.39 -9.14 -6.24
C ILE A 27 3.65 -8.99 -7.09
N PRO A 28 3.77 -9.69 -8.24
CA PRO A 28 4.84 -9.43 -9.18
C PRO A 28 4.63 -8.07 -9.86
N VAL A 29 5.61 -7.19 -9.77
CA VAL A 29 5.65 -5.86 -10.37
C VAL A 29 6.86 -5.74 -11.29
N SER A 30 6.61 -5.47 -12.57
CA SER A 30 7.69 -5.15 -13.51
C SER A 30 7.83 -3.64 -13.55
N ILE A 31 9.03 -3.14 -13.30
CA ILE A 31 9.28 -1.71 -13.18
C ILE A 31 10.30 -1.23 -14.22
N GLN A 32 10.20 0.04 -14.55
CA GLN A 32 11.23 0.78 -15.27
C GLN A 32 11.31 2.18 -14.69
N ALA A 33 12.43 2.51 -14.05
CA ALA A 33 12.63 3.82 -13.43
C ALA A 33 14.08 4.29 -13.60
N ARG A 34 14.30 5.60 -13.46
CA ARG A 34 15.63 6.20 -13.49
C ARG A 34 16.03 6.62 -12.09
N ASN A 35 16.97 5.88 -11.53
CA ASN A 35 17.54 6.15 -10.21
C ASN A 35 18.65 7.19 -10.27
N ALA A 36 18.96 7.71 -9.10
CA ALA A 36 20.13 8.52 -8.84
C ALA A 36 21.40 7.72 -9.14
N HIS A 37 22.30 8.32 -9.90
CA HIS A 37 23.65 7.81 -10.04
C HIS A 37 24.47 8.19 -8.80
N PHE A 38 24.76 7.20 -7.94
CA PHE A 38 25.68 7.40 -6.82
C PHE A 38 27.12 7.19 -7.27
N PRO A 39 28.06 8.08 -6.90
CA PRO A 39 29.46 7.89 -7.21
C PRO A 39 30.03 6.69 -6.43
N PRO A 40 31.04 6.00 -6.97
CA PRO A 40 31.55 4.73 -6.44
C PRO A 40 32.23 4.86 -5.05
N ASP A 41 32.54 6.07 -4.62
CA ASP A 41 33.13 6.42 -3.32
C ASP A 41 32.10 6.90 -2.29
N PHE A 42 30.79 6.69 -2.55
CA PHE A 42 29.74 7.02 -1.59
C PHE A 42 29.92 6.27 -0.27
N THR A 43 30.08 7.02 0.83
CA THR A 43 30.17 6.49 2.19
C THR A 43 29.04 7.02 3.06
N THR A 44 28.38 6.13 3.81
CA THR A 44 27.23 6.45 4.68
C THR A 44 27.62 7.17 5.97
N THR A 45 28.91 7.35 6.23
CA THR A 45 29.46 7.98 7.45
C THR A 45 29.48 9.51 7.39
N SER A 46 29.19 10.11 6.23
CA SER A 46 29.22 11.56 6.04
C SER A 46 27.84 12.11 5.72
N LEU A 47 27.29 12.89 6.65
CA LEU A 47 26.12 13.75 6.43
C LEU A 47 26.28 14.65 5.21
N LEU A 48 27.51 15.06 4.89
CA LEU A 48 27.81 15.89 3.72
C LEU A 48 27.64 15.11 2.40
N SER A 49 27.93 13.80 2.39
CA SER A 49 27.66 12.92 1.24
C SER A 49 26.16 12.69 1.03
N ILE A 50 25.40 12.63 2.13
CA ILE A 50 23.93 12.50 2.12
C ILE A 50 23.28 13.81 1.63
N VAL A 51 23.75 14.97 2.10
CA VAL A 51 23.23 16.29 1.69
C VAL A 51 23.70 16.68 0.28
N GLY A 52 24.94 16.33 -0.10
CA GLY A 52 25.48 16.56 -1.45
C GLY A 52 24.74 15.76 -2.52
N ALA A 53 24.25 14.56 -2.19
CA ALA A 53 23.37 13.80 -3.06
C ALA A 53 22.05 14.57 -3.36
N LEU A 54 21.52 15.35 -2.41
CA LEU A 54 20.28 16.10 -2.64
C LEU A 54 20.43 17.28 -3.63
N GLY A 55 21.66 17.76 -3.88
CA GLY A 55 21.92 18.90 -4.77
C GLY A 55 22.53 18.56 -6.14
N ALA A 56 23.14 17.38 -6.29
CA ALA A 56 23.89 16.98 -7.50
C ALA A 56 23.45 15.63 -8.09
N VAL A 57 22.33 15.05 -7.64
CA VAL A 57 21.86 13.76 -8.13
C VAL A 57 21.28 13.89 -9.54
N VAL A 58 22.00 13.30 -10.50
CA VAL A 58 21.49 13.03 -11.85
C VAL A 58 20.71 11.72 -11.79
N PHE A 59 19.44 11.77 -12.20
CA PHE A 59 18.57 10.59 -12.32
C PHE A 59 18.65 10.01 -13.74
N ASP A 60 19.72 9.30 -14.06
CA ASP A 60 19.94 8.72 -15.39
C ASP A 60 20.13 7.19 -15.37
N SER A 61 20.35 6.62 -14.19
CA SER A 61 20.64 5.19 -14.02
C SER A 61 19.36 4.37 -14.18
N LEU A 62 19.22 3.75 -15.35
CA LEU A 62 18.04 2.96 -15.69
C LEU A 62 18.03 1.65 -14.88
N VAL A 63 16.97 1.46 -14.12
CA VAL A 63 16.64 0.19 -13.46
C VAL A 63 15.45 -0.40 -14.20
N THR A 64 15.57 -1.65 -14.65
CA THR A 64 14.47 -2.40 -15.27
C THR A 64 14.54 -3.83 -14.77
N ASP A 65 13.51 -4.25 -14.05
CA ASP A 65 13.47 -5.57 -13.41
C ASP A 65 12.04 -5.94 -13.00
N THR A 66 11.84 -7.14 -12.48
CA THR A 66 10.59 -7.57 -11.86
C THR A 66 10.83 -8.00 -10.42
N TYR A 67 10.08 -7.38 -9.50
CA TYR A 67 10.14 -7.66 -8.08
C TYR A 67 8.83 -8.27 -7.57
N THR A 68 8.90 -8.99 -6.46
CA THR A 68 7.72 -9.47 -5.74
C THR A 68 7.48 -8.55 -4.54
N ILE A 69 6.33 -7.89 -4.52
CA ILE A 69 5.86 -7.08 -3.40
C ILE A 69 4.86 -7.91 -2.60
N VAL A 70 5.15 -8.16 -1.33
CA VAL A 70 4.28 -8.93 -0.46
C VAL A 70 3.34 -7.98 0.29
N GLY A 71 2.05 -8.31 0.29
CA GLY A 71 1.04 -7.53 0.99
C GLY A 71 0.07 -8.39 1.77
N THR A 72 -0.73 -7.74 2.60
CA THR A 72 -1.88 -8.32 3.30
C THR A 72 -3.12 -7.60 2.82
N TYR A 73 -4.00 -8.34 2.14
CA TYR A 73 -5.32 -7.88 1.74
C TYR A 73 -6.35 -8.29 2.80
N CYS A 74 -7.16 -7.33 3.25
CA CYS A 74 -8.24 -7.59 4.20
C CYS A 74 -9.58 -7.12 3.64
N GLU A 75 -10.58 -8.00 3.73
CA GLU A 75 -11.97 -7.61 3.53
C GLU A 75 -12.51 -6.93 4.79
N PRO A 76 -13.35 -5.90 4.64
CA PRO A 76 -13.96 -5.26 5.79
C PRO A 76 -15.00 -6.16 6.44
N GLU A 77 -15.06 -6.13 7.77
CA GLU A 77 -16.08 -6.82 8.56
C GLU A 77 -17.48 -6.22 8.38
N VAL A 78 -17.54 -4.93 8.01
CA VAL A 78 -18.76 -4.19 7.73
C VAL A 78 -18.91 -3.98 6.23
N LEU A 79 -19.96 -4.53 5.63
CA LEU A 79 -20.21 -4.34 4.20
C LEU A 79 -20.93 -3.01 3.95
N VAL A 80 -20.24 -2.05 3.34
CA VAL A 80 -20.81 -0.79 2.86
C VAL A 80 -20.75 -0.79 1.33
N GLU A 81 -21.90 -0.95 0.67
CA GLU A 81 -21.96 -1.17 -0.78
C GLU A 81 -21.25 -0.06 -1.58
N SER A 82 -21.39 1.20 -1.18
CA SER A 82 -20.72 2.33 -1.83
C SER A 82 -19.19 2.33 -1.71
N ARG A 83 -18.61 1.50 -0.83
CA ARG A 83 -17.17 1.38 -0.57
C ARG A 83 -16.57 0.07 -1.09
N ARG A 84 -17.39 -0.88 -1.54
CA ARG A 84 -16.95 -2.21 -2.00
C ARG A 84 -15.91 -2.20 -3.12
N GLU A 85 -15.99 -1.20 -4.01
CA GLU A 85 -15.04 -0.99 -5.12
C GLU A 85 -14.00 0.10 -4.83
N THR A 86 -13.80 0.45 -3.56
CA THR A 86 -12.82 1.43 -3.08
C THR A 86 -11.84 0.79 -2.11
N VAL A 87 -10.60 0.56 -2.54
CA VAL A 87 -9.55 -0.03 -1.70
C VAL A 87 -8.65 1.06 -1.11
N GLN A 88 -8.21 0.89 0.13
CA GLN A 88 -7.10 1.66 0.68
C GLN A 88 -5.79 0.90 0.46
N LEU A 89 -4.87 1.48 -0.31
CA LEU A 89 -3.49 1.00 -0.45
C LEU A 89 -2.65 1.66 0.64
N LEU A 90 -2.16 0.86 1.58
CA LEU A 90 -1.49 1.34 2.79
C LEU A 90 0.04 1.17 2.64
N VAL A 91 0.80 2.26 2.72
CA VAL A 91 2.24 2.30 2.44
C VAL A 91 3.01 2.85 3.64
N HIS A 92 3.78 1.98 4.28
CA HIS A 92 4.51 2.31 5.51
C HIS A 92 5.70 3.26 5.27
N GLY A 93 6.21 3.83 6.37
CA GLY A 93 7.39 4.68 6.37
C GLY A 93 8.71 3.91 6.36
N ALA A 94 9.82 4.65 6.33
CA ALA A 94 11.15 4.06 6.49
C ALA A 94 11.25 3.31 7.82
N THR A 95 12.04 2.23 7.86
CA THR A 95 12.24 1.33 9.01
C THR A 95 11.04 0.49 9.46
N TYR A 96 9.92 0.54 8.74
CA TYR A 96 8.73 -0.28 9.03
C TYR A 96 8.51 -1.36 7.96
N THR A 97 7.47 -2.16 8.18
CA THR A 97 6.88 -3.12 7.23
C THR A 97 5.36 -2.91 7.20
N ARG A 98 4.60 -3.77 6.50
CA ARG A 98 3.13 -3.72 6.46
C ARG A 98 2.46 -3.88 7.81
N SER A 99 3.14 -4.45 8.82
CA SER A 99 2.59 -4.62 10.17
C SER A 99 2.30 -3.30 10.88
N TYR A 100 2.93 -2.20 10.46
CA TYR A 100 2.64 -0.85 10.93
C TYR A 100 1.14 -0.55 10.88
N TRP A 101 0.47 -0.99 9.80
CA TRP A 101 -0.95 -0.73 9.58
C TRP A 101 -1.89 -1.59 10.44
N THR A 102 -1.37 -2.68 11.01
CA THR A 102 -2.05 -3.47 12.05
C THR A 102 -1.68 -3.04 13.47
N GLY A 103 -0.88 -1.97 13.61
CA GLY A 103 -0.38 -1.49 14.89
C GLY A 103 0.73 -2.36 15.46
N ASP A 104 1.57 -3.02 14.64
CA ASP A 104 2.78 -3.74 15.08
C ASP A 104 2.60 -4.70 16.29
N GLY A 105 1.43 -5.33 16.42
CA GLY A 105 1.11 -6.26 17.52
C GLY A 105 0.63 -5.59 18.81
N PHE A 106 0.45 -4.27 18.82
CA PHE A 106 -0.27 -3.55 19.87
C PHE A 106 -1.78 -3.83 19.84
N GLU A 107 -2.50 -3.28 20.83
CA GLU A 107 -3.95 -3.41 20.94
C GLU A 107 -4.70 -2.91 19.70
N GLU A 108 -5.86 -3.49 19.43
CA GLU A 108 -6.65 -3.25 18.21
C GLU A 108 -6.95 -1.76 17.93
N GLN A 109 -7.05 -0.93 18.98
CA GLN A 109 -7.26 0.51 18.85
C GLN A 109 -6.15 1.26 18.09
N TYR A 110 -4.97 0.64 17.93
CA TYR A 110 -3.85 1.15 17.15
C TYR A 110 -3.81 0.59 15.71
N SER A 111 -4.74 -0.29 15.33
CA SER A 111 -4.82 -0.89 14.00
C SER A 111 -5.64 -0.03 13.05
N TRP A 112 -4.97 0.55 12.05
CA TRP A 112 -5.65 1.23 10.94
C TRP A 112 -6.50 0.27 10.12
N VAL A 113 -6.04 -0.97 9.94
CA VAL A 113 -6.81 -2.02 9.25
C VAL A 113 -8.12 -2.30 9.98
N ALA A 114 -8.12 -2.38 11.31
CA ALA A 114 -9.35 -2.56 12.09
C ALA A 114 -10.30 -1.36 11.96
N ALA A 115 -9.76 -0.13 12.03
CA ALA A 115 -10.56 1.08 11.83
C ALA A 115 -11.17 1.16 10.42
N ALA A 116 -10.39 0.85 9.39
CA ALA A 116 -10.85 0.82 7.99
C ALA A 116 -11.88 -0.29 7.75
N SER A 117 -11.68 -1.47 8.35
CA SER A 117 -12.61 -2.61 8.33
C SER A 117 -13.99 -2.22 8.87
N LYS A 118 -14.03 -1.61 10.06
CA LYS A 118 -15.26 -1.09 10.70
C LYS A 118 -15.93 0.00 9.86
N ALA A 119 -15.14 0.78 9.13
CA ALA A 119 -15.64 1.76 8.18
C ALA A 119 -16.04 1.16 6.81
N GLY A 120 -15.91 -0.15 6.61
CA GLY A 120 -16.32 -0.80 5.37
C GLY A 120 -15.38 -0.60 4.18
N TYR A 121 -14.10 -0.33 4.44
CA TYR A 121 -13.07 -0.24 3.40
C TYR A 121 -12.24 -1.53 3.37
N PRO A 122 -12.13 -2.20 2.20
CA PRO A 122 -11.06 -3.16 2.00
C PRO A 122 -9.70 -2.45 2.02
N THR A 123 -8.68 -3.12 2.56
CA THR A 123 -7.32 -2.60 2.65
C THR A 123 -6.33 -3.55 2.00
N LEU A 124 -5.29 -2.99 1.39
CA LEU A 124 -4.08 -3.69 0.97
C LEU A 124 -2.87 -2.99 1.60
N ALA A 125 -2.33 -3.57 2.68
CA ALA A 125 -1.07 -3.11 3.27
C ALA A 125 0.09 -3.84 2.61
N ILE A 126 1.12 -3.13 2.15
CA ILE A 126 2.26 -3.73 1.44
C ILE A 126 3.56 -3.56 2.21
N ASP A 127 4.46 -4.51 2.06
CA ASP A 127 5.89 -4.30 2.32
C ASP A 127 6.49 -3.62 1.10
N ARG A 128 7.08 -2.45 1.28
CA ARG A 128 7.79 -1.75 0.20
C ARG A 128 8.95 -2.58 -0.34
N LEU A 129 9.46 -2.22 -1.52
CA LEU A 129 10.63 -2.90 -2.08
C LEU A 129 11.82 -2.73 -1.11
N GLY A 130 12.51 -3.81 -0.78
CA GLY A 130 13.60 -3.80 0.20
C GLY A 130 13.17 -3.86 1.67
N ASN A 131 11.87 -4.04 1.95
CA ASN A 131 11.35 -4.18 3.31
C ASN A 131 10.59 -5.50 3.50
N GLY A 132 10.50 -5.95 4.75
CA GLY A 132 9.65 -7.07 5.18
C GLY A 132 9.91 -8.36 4.40
N ASP A 133 8.86 -8.91 3.78
CA ASP A 133 8.93 -10.13 2.97
C ASP A 133 9.03 -9.84 1.46
N SER A 134 9.04 -8.58 1.05
CA SER A 134 9.21 -8.20 -0.36
C SER A 134 10.61 -8.50 -0.88
N SER A 135 10.84 -8.39 -2.18
CA SER A 135 12.18 -8.52 -2.76
C SER A 135 13.16 -7.51 -2.13
N HIS A 136 14.42 -7.95 -1.92
CA HIS A 136 15.51 -7.12 -1.36
C HIS A 136 16.66 -6.97 -2.37
N PRO A 137 16.50 -6.14 -3.42
CA PRO A 137 17.59 -5.82 -4.34
C PRO A 137 18.60 -4.88 -3.67
N ASP A 138 19.64 -4.48 -4.41
CA ASP A 138 20.68 -3.60 -3.88
C ASP A 138 20.07 -2.30 -3.30
N PRO A 139 20.28 -2.00 -2.00
CA PRO A 139 19.62 -0.89 -1.34
C PRO A 139 20.16 0.48 -1.76
N LEU A 140 21.35 0.55 -2.37
CA LEU A 140 21.94 1.79 -2.85
C LEU A 140 21.62 2.04 -4.32
N LEU A 141 21.73 1.00 -5.15
CA LEU A 141 21.59 1.13 -6.61
C LEU A 141 20.13 1.01 -7.06
N THR A 142 19.31 0.21 -6.37
CA THR A 142 17.95 -0.12 -6.80
C THR A 142 16.89 0.51 -5.91
N VAL A 143 16.97 0.32 -4.59
CA VAL A 143 15.91 0.76 -3.66
C VAL A 143 15.97 2.26 -3.42
N GLN A 144 15.49 3.02 -4.39
CA GLN A 144 15.43 4.47 -4.36
C GLN A 144 14.03 4.97 -4.69
N TYR A 145 13.80 6.25 -4.43
CA TYR A 145 12.51 6.91 -4.63
C TYR A 145 11.85 6.63 -6.00
N PRO A 146 12.54 6.74 -7.15
CA PRO A 146 11.90 6.52 -8.45
C PRO A 146 11.38 5.08 -8.64
N VAL A 147 12.16 4.07 -8.22
CA VAL A 147 11.76 2.67 -8.29
C VAL A 147 10.59 2.37 -7.35
N GLU A 148 10.56 2.98 -6.17
CA GLU A 148 9.46 2.83 -5.22
C GLU A 148 8.16 3.44 -5.77
N VAL A 149 8.22 4.64 -6.36
CA VAL A 149 7.06 5.27 -7.02
C VAL A 149 6.53 4.39 -8.15
N GLU A 150 7.42 3.88 -9.01
CA GLU A 150 7.01 3.02 -10.11
C GLU A 150 6.40 1.69 -9.61
N THR A 151 6.97 1.12 -8.54
CA THR A 151 6.43 -0.07 -7.88
C THR A 151 4.99 0.17 -7.41
N ILE A 152 4.74 1.27 -6.69
CA ILE A 152 3.39 1.66 -6.24
C ILE A 152 2.46 1.89 -7.43
N HIS A 153 2.94 2.60 -8.46
CA HIS A 153 2.15 2.88 -9.66
C HIS A 153 1.67 1.59 -10.32
N GLN A 154 2.55 0.61 -10.50
CA GLN A 154 2.21 -0.71 -11.06
C GLN A 154 1.19 -1.46 -10.21
N ILE A 155 1.27 -1.38 -8.88
CA ILE A 155 0.26 -1.98 -7.99
C ILE A 155 -1.10 -1.30 -8.18
N ILE A 156 -1.15 0.04 -8.25
CA ILE A 156 -2.38 0.79 -8.48
C ILE A 156 -3.01 0.42 -9.83
N LEU A 157 -2.20 0.28 -10.89
CA LEU A 157 -2.67 -0.17 -12.20
C LEU A 157 -3.27 -1.58 -12.12
N LYS A 158 -2.61 -2.52 -11.43
CA LYS A 158 -3.11 -3.89 -11.24
C LYS A 158 -4.41 -3.95 -10.43
N LEU A 159 -4.55 -3.11 -9.39
CA LEU A 159 -5.79 -2.97 -8.61
C LEU A 159 -6.96 -2.48 -9.47
N ARG A 160 -6.73 -1.49 -10.34
CA ARG A 160 -7.74 -0.95 -11.25
C ARG A 160 -8.11 -1.93 -12.36
N ALA A 161 -7.10 -2.61 -12.91
CA ALA A 161 -7.28 -3.57 -14.00
C ALA A 161 -7.85 -4.92 -13.52
N GLY A 162 -7.74 -5.24 -12.23
CA GLY A 162 -8.12 -6.53 -11.66
C GLY A 162 -7.17 -7.66 -12.07
N THR A 163 -5.89 -7.33 -12.23
CA THR A 163 -4.84 -8.25 -12.67
C THR A 163 -3.87 -8.60 -11.54
N LEU A 164 -4.27 -8.36 -10.28
CA LEU A 164 -3.58 -8.91 -9.13
C LEU A 164 -3.75 -10.44 -9.09
N PRO A 165 -2.79 -11.17 -8.51
CA PRO A 165 -2.93 -12.60 -8.32
C PRO A 165 -4.00 -12.96 -7.27
N SER A 166 -4.24 -14.26 -7.09
CA SER A 166 -5.10 -14.77 -6.02
C SER A 166 -4.69 -14.19 -4.65
N PRO A 167 -5.65 -13.82 -3.78
CA PRO A 167 -7.10 -14.01 -3.92
C PRO A 167 -7.85 -12.89 -4.66
N LEU A 168 -7.13 -11.92 -5.23
CA LEU A 168 -7.72 -10.73 -5.88
C LEU A 168 -7.87 -10.86 -7.41
N ALA A 169 -7.61 -12.05 -7.97
CA ALA A 169 -7.71 -12.28 -9.40
C ALA A 169 -9.09 -11.88 -9.96
N GLY A 170 -9.08 -10.98 -10.96
CA GLY A 170 -10.29 -10.45 -11.59
C GLY A 170 -11.02 -9.35 -10.82
N ARG A 171 -10.68 -9.09 -9.55
CA ARG A 171 -11.33 -8.04 -8.75
C ARG A 171 -10.80 -6.66 -9.13
N LYS A 172 -11.69 -5.80 -9.61
CA LYS A 172 -11.38 -4.42 -10.00
C LYS A 172 -11.82 -3.43 -8.92
N PHE A 173 -10.96 -2.45 -8.63
CA PHE A 173 -11.30 -1.33 -7.78
C PHE A 173 -11.43 -0.05 -8.62
N LYS A 174 -12.60 0.61 -8.56
CA LYS A 174 -12.84 1.88 -9.25
C LYS A 174 -12.05 3.03 -8.61
N LYS A 175 -11.85 2.95 -7.30
CA LYS A 175 -11.11 3.93 -6.50
C LYS A 175 -10.01 3.22 -5.72
N VAL A 176 -8.83 3.81 -5.74
CA VAL A 176 -7.70 3.43 -4.90
C VAL A 176 -7.35 4.66 -4.07
N ILE A 177 -7.50 4.55 -2.75
CA ILE A 177 -7.11 5.58 -1.79
C ILE A 177 -5.68 5.23 -1.36
N TYR A 178 -4.73 6.10 -1.67
CA TYR A 178 -3.37 5.95 -1.18
C TYR A 178 -3.27 6.50 0.24
N VAL A 179 -2.79 5.68 1.18
CA VAL A 179 -2.57 6.08 2.58
C VAL A 179 -1.10 5.86 2.89
N GLY A 180 -0.38 6.97 3.07
CA GLY A 180 1.06 6.99 3.33
C GLY A 180 1.38 7.37 4.77
N HIS A 181 2.43 6.77 5.34
CA HIS A 181 3.04 7.22 6.59
C HIS A 181 4.50 7.63 6.35
N SER A 182 4.91 8.81 6.81
CA SER A 182 6.30 9.29 6.75
C SER A 182 6.86 9.15 5.33
N TYR A 183 7.96 8.43 5.12
CA TYR A 183 8.55 8.17 3.80
C TYR A 183 7.60 7.48 2.80
N GLY A 184 6.56 6.79 3.29
CA GLY A 184 5.47 6.28 2.45
C GLY A 184 4.46 7.34 2.03
N SER A 185 4.67 8.62 2.32
CA SER A 185 3.79 9.74 1.89
C SER A 185 4.38 10.56 0.75
N ILE A 186 5.65 10.32 0.41
CA ILE A 186 6.38 10.95 -0.70
C ILE A 186 6.24 10.05 -1.91
#